data_AF-A0A2V8IZH0-F1
#
_entry.id   AF-A0A2V8IZH0-F1
#
_cell.length_a   1.000
_cell.length_b   1.000
_cell.length_c   1.000
_cell.angle_alpha   90.00
_cell.angle_beta   90.00
_cell.angle_gamma   90.00
#
_symmetry.space_group_name_H-M   'P 1'
#
loop_
_entity.id
_entity.type
_entity.pdbx_description
1 polymer ?
#
loop_
_entity_poly.entity_id
_entity_poly.type
_entity_poly.pdbx_seq_one_letter_code
_entity_poly.pdbx_strand_id
1 'polypeptide(L)'
;MPALGRALADVDETAALTDAAIDPTARAALERAAPIYRKAWWPAHRAANRVWRSSVEELVDRHGRTILDFITRAYALGWPAGGYPVHVSAYANWAGAYSSTRSNMLVVSSLDKATQGLRGLETIFHEPMHQWDNQVFAALGVQGKALKVSVPRDLPHAMIFFTAGEAVRRALPEYVPTADAFDIWRLQLSGSSLPAARLKPLLQQIWLPYLDGRGTRDEALAALLAAAAQASGTSPIFTIETDEFWLNLHHFLYVLGRAEAKIRDASRSAVVDAPAEAERGAVTLSDEERKTWADAVTAYASGLSRKDPIVDESLAAIVGALVALDGGTAISGAPIDSAARTVLERAAPIYRKAWWPSHRASNQSWRASIQPLIDRHGQTVLSLITRWYGMSWPARGYPVHLVTYAHPLGAYSTSRGGLIMSTNAKSGLQGLNGLEMAFHEAMHQWDDDVLRLLRGHADKIGKDVPDSLPHAMIWMTAGEAVRGAVPEHVPYAEVFGLWKRAMAPLVVPLNEIWKPYLEGHGTRDEALASLVAVVTGGPRR
;
A
#
# COMPACT_ATOMS: atom_id res chain seq x y z
N MET A 1 11.27 -29.61 4.34
CA MET A 1 10.28 -29.38 5.42
C MET A 1 9.05 -30.28 5.34
N PRO A 2 8.30 -30.39 4.22
CA PRO A 2 7.06 -31.19 4.19
C PRO A 2 7.25 -32.68 4.52
N ALA A 3 8.34 -33.29 4.03
CA ALA A 3 8.68 -34.69 4.30
C ALA A 3 9.00 -34.95 5.78
N LEU A 4 9.68 -34.00 6.45
CA LEU A 4 10.00 -34.09 7.87
C LEU A 4 8.73 -34.00 8.73
N GLY A 5 7.87 -33.01 8.45
CA GLY A 5 6.59 -32.87 9.17
C GLY A 5 5.72 -34.12 9.05
N ARG A 6 5.63 -34.71 7.85
CA ARG A 6 4.86 -35.95 7.65
C ARG A 6 5.46 -37.14 8.42
N ALA A 7 6.78 -37.34 8.31
CA ALA A 7 7.44 -38.44 9.00
C ALA A 7 7.32 -38.33 10.53
N LEU A 8 7.23 -37.11 11.08
CA LEU A 8 6.98 -36.89 12.51
C LEU A 8 5.50 -37.04 12.88
N ALA A 9 4.57 -36.69 11.98
CA ALA A 9 3.13 -36.84 12.18
C ALA A 9 2.69 -38.30 12.29
N ASP A 10 3.43 -39.23 11.68
CA ASP A 10 3.17 -40.67 11.73
C ASP A 10 3.83 -41.36 12.95
N VAL A 11 4.61 -40.61 13.74
CA VAL A 11 5.30 -41.11 14.94
C VAL A 11 4.57 -40.56 16.16
N ASP A 12 3.94 -41.45 16.94
CA ASP A 12 3.25 -41.09 18.17
C ASP A 12 4.23 -40.68 19.30
N GLU A 13 3.82 -40.65 20.57
CA GLU A 13 4.70 -40.41 21.73
C GLU A 13 5.76 -41.52 21.94
N THR A 14 6.62 -41.78 20.95
CA THR A 14 7.69 -42.78 21.00
C THR A 14 8.92 -42.24 21.74
N ALA A 15 9.71 -43.14 22.30
CA ALA A 15 10.96 -42.78 22.98
C ALA A 15 12.06 -42.33 22.01
N ALA A 16 12.09 -42.89 20.79
CA ALA A 16 13.11 -42.65 19.76
C ALA A 16 12.50 -42.57 18.35
N LEU A 17 13.21 -41.93 17.42
CA LEU A 17 12.80 -41.70 16.04
C LEU A 17 13.48 -42.69 15.08
N THR A 18 13.83 -43.88 15.56
CA THR A 18 14.68 -44.86 14.86
C THR A 18 14.10 -45.27 13.50
N ASP A 19 12.77 -45.40 13.43
CA ASP A 19 12.02 -45.81 12.23
C ASP A 19 11.44 -44.64 11.42
N ALA A 20 11.63 -43.39 11.87
CA ALA A 20 11.11 -42.22 11.19
C ALA A 20 11.95 -41.92 9.93
N ALA A 21 11.34 -41.75 8.77
CA ALA A 21 12.01 -41.38 7.52
C ALA A 21 12.46 -39.90 7.52
N ILE A 22 13.40 -39.56 8.40
CA ILE A 22 13.91 -38.21 8.64
C ILE A 22 15.42 -38.16 8.44
N ASP A 23 15.91 -36.99 8.00
CA ASP A 23 17.33 -36.72 7.85
C ASP A 23 18.12 -37.05 9.15
N PRO A 24 19.27 -37.74 9.08
CA PRO A 24 20.02 -38.16 10.27
C PRO A 24 20.46 -37.01 11.17
N THR A 25 20.80 -35.85 10.60
CA THR A 25 21.21 -34.67 11.38
C THR A 25 20.01 -34.09 12.13
N ALA A 26 18.85 -33.98 11.46
CA ALA A 26 17.61 -33.56 12.10
C ALA A 26 17.17 -34.53 13.19
N ARG A 27 17.25 -35.84 12.94
CA ARG A 27 16.98 -36.90 13.93
C ARG A 27 17.82 -36.72 15.18
N ALA A 28 19.13 -36.64 15.02
CA ALA A 28 20.06 -36.52 16.14
C ALA A 28 19.82 -35.24 16.95
N ALA A 29 19.45 -34.13 16.29
CA ALA A 29 19.09 -32.89 16.99
C ALA A 29 17.80 -33.04 17.81
N LEU A 30 16.75 -33.63 17.22
CA LEU A 30 15.47 -33.86 17.89
C LEU A 30 15.61 -34.81 19.08
N GLU A 31 16.33 -35.93 18.91
CA GLU A 31 16.52 -36.92 19.98
C GLU A 31 17.34 -36.37 21.16
N ARG A 32 18.32 -35.49 20.90
CA ARG A 32 19.05 -34.78 21.97
C ARG A 32 18.18 -33.77 22.71
N ALA A 33 17.29 -33.07 22.00
CA ALA A 33 16.42 -32.05 22.60
C ALA A 33 15.19 -32.65 23.30
N ALA A 34 14.71 -33.81 22.86
CA ALA A 34 13.45 -34.39 23.30
C ALA A 34 13.35 -34.59 24.82
N PRO A 35 14.36 -35.11 25.56
CA PRO A 35 14.27 -35.24 27.01
C PRO A 35 14.07 -33.88 27.72
N ILE A 36 14.76 -32.84 27.25
CA ILE A 36 14.63 -31.49 27.79
C ILE A 36 13.24 -30.95 27.46
N TYR A 37 12.79 -31.13 26.22
CA TYR A 37 11.47 -30.66 25.79
C TYR A 37 10.32 -31.32 26.54
N ARG A 38 10.39 -32.65 26.69
CA ARG A 38 9.42 -33.45 27.45
C ARG A 38 9.30 -32.98 28.90
N LYS A 39 10.42 -32.57 29.51
CA LYS A 39 10.43 -32.09 30.89
C LYS A 39 9.95 -30.64 31.02
N ALA A 40 10.41 -29.74 30.16
CA ALA A 40 10.26 -28.30 30.36
C ALA A 40 8.99 -27.70 29.71
N TRP A 41 8.59 -28.15 28.52
CA TRP A 41 7.49 -27.50 27.78
C TRP A 41 6.34 -28.45 27.39
N TRP A 42 6.62 -29.75 27.20
CA TRP A 42 5.60 -30.68 26.74
C TRP A 42 4.33 -30.74 27.60
N PRO A 43 4.37 -30.71 28.94
CA PRO A 43 3.14 -30.74 29.75
C PRO A 43 2.20 -29.57 29.43
N ALA A 44 2.74 -28.34 29.30
CA ALA A 44 1.97 -27.15 28.98
C ALA A 44 1.47 -27.16 27.52
N HIS A 45 2.35 -27.51 26.57
CA HIS A 45 1.99 -27.59 25.15
C HIS A 45 0.93 -28.65 24.88
N ARG A 46 1.06 -29.83 25.49
CA ARG A 46 0.07 -30.92 25.38
C ARG A 46 -1.26 -30.53 26.00
N ALA A 47 -1.25 -29.83 27.13
CA ALA A 47 -2.47 -29.32 27.74
C ALA A 47 -3.17 -28.31 26.80
N ALA A 48 -2.43 -27.36 26.22
CA ALA A 48 -2.96 -26.41 25.26
C ALA A 48 -3.52 -27.10 24.00
N ASN A 49 -2.80 -28.09 23.45
CA ASN A 49 -3.28 -28.89 22.31
C ASN A 49 -4.60 -29.59 22.62
N ARG A 50 -4.76 -30.15 23.82
CA ARG A 50 -5.99 -30.84 24.24
C ARG A 50 -7.16 -29.86 24.41
N VAL A 51 -6.93 -28.71 25.04
CA VAL A 51 -7.95 -27.67 25.21
C VAL A 51 -8.42 -27.15 23.85
N TRP A 52 -7.48 -26.85 22.96
CA TRP A 52 -7.78 -26.40 21.60
C TRP A 52 -8.61 -27.45 20.85
N ARG A 53 -8.15 -28.71 20.88
CA ARG A 53 -8.84 -29.84 20.23
C ARG A 53 -10.27 -29.96 20.72
N SER A 54 -10.49 -30.02 22.04
CA SER A 54 -11.83 -30.15 22.60
C SER A 54 -12.74 -28.97 22.23
N SER A 55 -12.22 -27.74 22.23
CA SER A 55 -12.99 -26.57 21.83
C SER A 55 -13.40 -26.59 20.35
N VAL A 56 -12.53 -27.07 19.46
CA VAL A 56 -12.80 -27.10 18.02
C VAL A 56 -13.64 -28.32 17.64
N GLU A 57 -13.42 -29.48 18.26
CA GLU A 57 -14.27 -30.68 18.08
C GLU A 57 -15.74 -30.38 18.40
N GLU A 58 -16.01 -29.66 19.50
CA GLU A 58 -17.37 -29.26 19.86
C GLU A 58 -18.03 -28.38 18.76
N LEU A 59 -17.26 -27.52 18.11
CA LEU A 59 -17.73 -26.68 17.01
C LEU A 59 -17.92 -27.49 15.72
N VAL A 60 -17.06 -28.46 15.46
CA VAL A 60 -17.20 -29.39 14.33
C VAL A 60 -18.44 -30.25 14.48
N ASP A 61 -18.71 -30.77 15.68
CA ASP A 61 -19.90 -31.58 15.94
C ASP A 61 -21.19 -30.78 15.71
N ARG A 62 -21.18 -29.50 16.10
CA ARG A 62 -22.34 -28.60 15.95
C ARG A 62 -22.54 -28.05 14.54
N HIS A 63 -21.47 -27.67 13.86
CA HIS A 63 -21.55 -26.86 12.63
C HIS A 63 -20.82 -27.49 11.43
N GLY A 64 -19.96 -28.48 11.66
CA GLY A 64 -19.03 -29.01 10.67
C GLY A 64 -19.73 -29.59 9.45
N ARG A 65 -20.86 -30.30 9.62
CA ARG A 65 -21.61 -30.86 8.48
C ARG A 65 -22.17 -29.76 7.58
N THR A 66 -22.79 -28.73 8.16
CA THR A 66 -23.36 -27.59 7.44
C THR A 66 -22.28 -26.84 6.66
N ILE A 67 -21.13 -26.59 7.30
CA ILE A 67 -19.99 -25.91 6.69
C ILE A 67 -19.42 -26.75 5.54
N LEU A 68 -19.20 -28.05 5.77
CA LEU A 68 -18.67 -28.97 4.77
C LEU A 68 -19.59 -29.07 3.54
N ASP A 69 -20.89 -29.22 3.77
CA ASP A 69 -21.89 -29.31 2.72
C ASP A 69 -21.93 -28.02 1.89
N PHE A 70 -21.76 -26.85 2.52
CA PHE A 70 -21.65 -25.58 1.80
C PHE A 70 -20.39 -25.51 0.94
N ILE A 71 -19.22 -25.81 1.50
CA ILE A 71 -17.92 -25.72 0.82
C ILE A 71 -17.85 -26.70 -0.37
N THR A 72 -18.25 -27.96 -0.16
CA THR A 72 -18.22 -28.98 -1.21
C THR A 72 -19.18 -28.68 -2.36
N ARG A 73 -20.37 -28.11 -2.06
CA ARG A 73 -21.28 -27.60 -3.10
C ARG A 73 -20.69 -26.43 -3.87
N ALA A 74 -20.08 -25.46 -3.18
CA ALA A 74 -19.50 -24.27 -3.81
C ALA A 74 -18.39 -24.61 -4.82
N TYR A 75 -17.58 -25.63 -4.54
CA TYR A 75 -16.52 -26.05 -5.45
C TYR A 75 -16.91 -27.21 -6.37
N ALA A 76 -18.02 -27.88 -6.10
CA ALA A 76 -18.38 -29.17 -6.70
C ALA A 76 -17.22 -30.18 -6.63
N LEU A 77 -16.56 -30.24 -5.47
CA LEU A 77 -15.44 -31.13 -5.19
C LEU A 77 -15.73 -31.99 -3.95
N GLY A 78 -15.31 -33.24 -4.02
CA GLY A 78 -15.51 -34.22 -2.95
C GLY A 78 -14.56 -33.99 -1.77
N TRP A 79 -15.06 -34.31 -0.58
CA TRP A 79 -14.26 -34.41 0.64
C TRP A 79 -13.98 -35.88 0.96
N PRO A 80 -12.79 -36.25 1.46
CA PRO A 80 -12.50 -37.62 1.85
C PRO A 80 -13.50 -38.12 2.91
N ALA A 81 -14.01 -39.35 2.75
CA ALA A 81 -14.97 -39.93 3.69
C ALA A 81 -14.41 -40.06 5.13
N GLY A 82 -13.11 -40.31 5.26
CA GLY A 82 -12.41 -40.35 6.55
C GLY A 82 -11.99 -38.97 7.09
N GLY A 83 -12.31 -37.88 6.38
CA GLY A 83 -11.83 -36.55 6.69
C GLY A 83 -10.33 -36.37 6.42
N TYR A 84 -9.82 -35.19 6.76
CA TYR A 84 -8.39 -34.90 6.71
C TYR A 84 -7.79 -34.90 8.12
N PRO A 85 -6.60 -35.47 8.33
CA PRO A 85 -5.95 -35.47 9.63
C PRO A 85 -5.44 -34.08 10.00
N VAL A 86 -5.96 -33.52 11.09
CA VAL A 86 -5.49 -32.24 11.66
C VAL A 86 -4.52 -32.52 12.80
N HIS A 87 -3.28 -32.09 12.64
CA HIS A 87 -2.23 -32.19 13.65
C HIS A 87 -2.15 -30.89 14.45
N VAL A 88 -2.30 -30.99 15.77
CA VAL A 88 -2.28 -29.84 16.67
C VAL A 88 -0.91 -29.74 17.33
N SER A 89 -0.28 -28.57 17.21
CA SER A 89 1.03 -28.27 17.80
C SER A 89 0.96 -26.94 18.53
N ALA A 90 1.75 -26.74 19.59
CA ALA A 90 1.77 -25.45 20.30
C ALA A 90 2.17 -24.28 19.39
N TYR A 91 3.01 -24.55 18.39
CA TYR A 91 3.43 -23.60 17.37
C TYR A 91 3.35 -24.24 15.98
N ALA A 92 2.97 -23.45 14.99
CA ALA A 92 3.00 -23.79 13.57
C ALA A 92 3.98 -22.86 12.83
N ASN A 93 3.66 -22.45 11.60
CA ASN A 93 4.43 -21.44 10.87
C ASN A 93 4.01 -20.02 11.30
N TRP A 94 4.54 -19.00 10.60
CA TRP A 94 4.23 -17.59 10.83
C TRP A 94 2.74 -17.23 10.69
N ALA A 95 1.95 -18.05 9.98
CA ALA A 95 0.52 -17.84 9.74
C ALA A 95 -0.37 -18.55 10.77
N GLY A 96 0.20 -19.28 11.73
CA GLY A 96 -0.54 -20.02 12.74
C GLY A 96 -1.09 -21.37 12.27
N ALA A 97 -1.09 -21.64 10.97
CA ALA A 97 -1.43 -22.93 10.39
C ALA A 97 -0.77 -23.14 9.02
N TYR A 98 -0.66 -24.40 8.58
CA TYR A 98 -0.29 -24.74 7.22
C TYR A 98 -0.78 -26.11 6.81
N SER A 99 -0.88 -26.31 5.50
CA SER A 99 -1.19 -27.57 4.87
C SER A 99 -0.11 -28.00 3.89
N SER A 100 -0.03 -29.30 3.62
CA SER A 100 0.80 -29.85 2.55
C SER A 100 -0.06 -30.66 1.59
N THR A 101 -0.12 -30.22 0.34
CA THR A 101 -0.87 -30.87 -0.74
C THR A 101 -0.29 -32.21 -1.19
N ARG A 102 0.95 -32.51 -0.79
CA ARG A 102 1.61 -33.79 -1.13
C ARG A 102 1.35 -34.89 -0.11
N SER A 103 1.05 -34.52 1.14
CA SER A 103 0.94 -35.47 2.26
C SER A 103 -0.41 -35.43 2.97
N ASN A 104 -1.36 -34.64 2.46
CA ASN A 104 -2.68 -34.38 3.06
C ASN A 104 -2.58 -33.99 4.55
N MET A 105 -1.46 -33.36 4.93
CA MET A 105 -1.13 -33.05 6.32
C MET A 105 -1.51 -31.60 6.58
N LEU A 106 -2.17 -31.36 7.72
CA LEU A 106 -2.59 -30.05 8.17
C LEU A 106 -2.07 -29.86 9.58
N VAL A 107 -1.44 -28.73 9.84
CA VAL A 107 -0.88 -28.40 11.15
C VAL A 107 -1.45 -27.07 11.60
N VAL A 108 -2.01 -27.06 12.81
CA VAL A 108 -2.60 -25.85 13.41
C VAL A 108 -1.96 -25.59 14.76
N SER A 109 -1.68 -24.31 15.02
CA SER A 109 -1.14 -23.83 16.29
C SER A 109 -2.21 -23.86 17.39
N SER A 110 -1.94 -24.45 18.55
CA SER A 110 -2.86 -24.39 19.68
C SER A 110 -2.73 -23.09 20.49
N LEU A 111 -1.63 -22.36 20.34
CA LEU A 111 -1.36 -21.13 21.12
C LEU A 111 -1.60 -19.84 20.32
N ASP A 112 -1.81 -19.94 19.00
CA ASP A 112 -2.05 -18.77 18.18
C ASP A 112 -3.49 -18.26 18.37
N LYS A 113 -3.64 -16.98 18.74
CA LYS A 113 -4.93 -16.32 18.92
C LYS A 113 -5.78 -16.34 17.63
N ALA A 114 -5.15 -16.33 16.47
CA ALA A 114 -5.83 -16.36 15.17
C ALA A 114 -6.47 -17.72 14.85
N THR A 115 -6.22 -18.75 15.64
CA THR A 115 -6.70 -20.13 15.42
C THR A 115 -7.60 -20.63 16.54
N GLN A 116 -8.05 -19.78 17.46
CA GLN A 116 -8.89 -20.18 18.58
C GLN A 116 -10.39 -20.17 18.24
N GLY A 117 -11.17 -21.05 18.87
CA GLY A 117 -12.64 -21.07 18.77
C GLY A 117 -13.14 -21.10 17.32
N LEU A 118 -14.04 -20.18 16.97
CA LEU A 118 -14.62 -20.08 15.62
C LEU A 118 -13.58 -19.81 14.52
N ARG A 119 -12.46 -19.19 14.86
CA ARG A 119 -11.36 -19.01 13.91
C ARG A 119 -10.62 -20.30 13.67
N GLY A 120 -10.42 -21.09 14.72
CA GLY A 120 -9.91 -22.45 14.62
C GLY A 120 -10.80 -23.33 13.74
N LEU A 121 -12.13 -23.18 13.89
CA LEU A 121 -13.11 -23.83 13.02
C LEU A 121 -12.93 -23.39 11.55
N GLU A 122 -12.82 -22.08 11.27
CA GLU A 122 -12.52 -21.60 9.91
C GLU A 122 -11.21 -22.18 9.37
N THR A 123 -10.13 -22.15 10.16
CA THR A 123 -8.80 -22.65 9.79
C THR A 123 -8.84 -24.13 9.36
N ILE A 124 -9.53 -25.00 10.12
CA ILE A 124 -9.56 -26.44 9.78
C ILE A 124 -10.43 -26.77 8.56
N PHE A 125 -11.23 -25.83 8.06
CA PHE A 125 -11.90 -25.95 6.76
C PHE A 125 -11.12 -25.25 5.64
N HIS A 126 -10.46 -24.13 5.93
CA HIS A 126 -9.58 -23.42 5.02
C HIS A 126 -8.40 -24.29 4.56
N GLU A 127 -7.63 -24.83 5.49
CA GLU A 127 -6.38 -25.54 5.18
C GLU A 127 -6.59 -26.78 4.30
N PRO A 128 -7.65 -27.61 4.48
CA PRO A 128 -7.90 -28.71 3.57
C PRO A 128 -8.44 -28.28 2.20
N MET A 129 -8.94 -27.06 2.02
CA MET A 129 -9.32 -26.58 0.69
C MET A 129 -8.11 -26.40 -0.23
N HIS A 130 -6.90 -26.21 0.31
CA HIS A 130 -5.66 -26.22 -0.50
C HIS A 130 -5.41 -27.56 -1.21
N GLN A 131 -5.99 -28.65 -0.73
CA GLN A 131 -5.93 -29.95 -1.42
C GLN A 131 -6.65 -29.93 -2.77
N TRP A 132 -7.44 -28.90 -3.03
CA TRP A 132 -8.13 -28.65 -4.29
C TRP A 132 -7.44 -27.62 -5.18
N ASP A 133 -6.28 -27.08 -4.79
CA ASP A 133 -5.59 -26.04 -5.55
C ASP A 133 -5.44 -26.44 -7.03
N ASN A 134 -4.95 -27.65 -7.32
CA ASN A 134 -4.76 -28.13 -8.70
C ASN A 134 -6.08 -28.17 -9.50
N GLN A 135 -7.17 -28.64 -8.89
CA GLN A 135 -8.48 -28.74 -9.51
C GLN A 135 -9.06 -27.36 -9.78
N VAL A 136 -8.93 -26.43 -8.82
CA VAL A 136 -9.39 -25.05 -8.94
C VAL A 136 -8.57 -24.28 -9.99
N PHE A 137 -7.24 -24.42 -9.98
CA PHE A 137 -6.37 -23.86 -11.01
C PHE A 137 -6.69 -24.43 -12.40
N ALA A 138 -7.00 -25.72 -12.51
CA ALA A 138 -7.41 -26.32 -13.78
C ALA A 138 -8.75 -25.74 -14.27
N ALA A 139 -9.75 -25.60 -13.39
CA ALA A 139 -11.05 -25.02 -13.73
C ALA A 139 -10.92 -23.56 -14.18
N LEU A 140 -10.18 -22.74 -13.42
CA LEU A 140 -9.86 -21.36 -13.81
C LEU A 140 -9.05 -21.31 -15.11
N GLY A 141 -8.14 -22.26 -15.32
CA GLY A 141 -7.34 -22.37 -16.54
C GLY A 141 -8.16 -22.68 -17.80
N VAL A 142 -9.23 -23.46 -17.68
CA VAL A 142 -10.21 -23.67 -18.76
C VAL A 142 -10.87 -22.35 -19.15
N GLN A 143 -11.35 -21.58 -18.17
CA GLN A 143 -11.94 -20.27 -18.41
C GLN A 143 -10.91 -19.27 -18.97
N GLY A 144 -9.68 -19.29 -18.45
CA GLY A 144 -8.60 -18.41 -18.92
C GLY A 144 -8.23 -18.65 -20.38
N LYS A 145 -8.22 -19.91 -20.83
CA LYS A 145 -8.04 -20.25 -22.25
C LYS A 145 -9.17 -19.71 -23.12
N ALA A 146 -10.43 -19.86 -22.67
CA ALA A 146 -11.59 -19.35 -23.41
C ALA A 146 -11.58 -17.81 -23.51
N LEU A 147 -11.19 -17.13 -22.43
CA LEU A 147 -11.14 -15.67 -22.32
C LEU A 147 -9.82 -15.06 -22.83
N LYS A 148 -8.81 -15.87 -23.15
CA LYS A 148 -7.44 -15.44 -23.50
C LYS A 148 -6.77 -14.58 -22.42
N VAL A 149 -6.95 -14.93 -21.14
CA VAL A 149 -6.34 -14.25 -20.00
C VAL A 149 -5.62 -15.24 -19.08
N SER A 150 -4.58 -14.78 -18.39
CA SER A 150 -3.89 -15.57 -17.37
C SER A 150 -4.65 -15.56 -16.05
N VAL A 151 -4.64 -16.67 -15.32
CA VAL A 151 -5.18 -16.75 -13.96
C VAL A 151 -4.28 -15.98 -12.98
N PRO A 152 -4.77 -14.94 -12.29
CA PRO A 152 -3.99 -14.24 -11.28
C PRO A 152 -3.59 -15.20 -10.15
N ARG A 153 -2.33 -15.16 -9.73
CA ARG A 153 -1.76 -16.14 -8.79
C ARG A 153 -2.50 -16.20 -7.45
N ASP A 154 -2.93 -15.05 -6.93
CA ASP A 154 -3.62 -14.95 -5.64
C ASP A 154 -5.13 -15.20 -5.73
N LEU A 155 -5.71 -15.34 -6.93
CA LEU A 155 -7.15 -15.51 -7.08
C LEU A 155 -7.68 -16.77 -6.38
N PRO A 156 -7.10 -17.97 -6.57
CA PRO A 156 -7.58 -19.18 -5.89
C PRO A 156 -7.47 -19.09 -4.37
N HIS A 157 -6.37 -18.54 -3.86
CA HIS A 157 -6.15 -18.41 -2.41
C HIS A 157 -7.14 -17.41 -1.79
N ALA A 158 -7.41 -16.29 -2.47
CA ALA A 158 -8.44 -15.34 -2.06
C ALA A 158 -9.84 -15.98 -2.03
N MET A 159 -10.16 -16.85 -2.99
CA MET A 159 -11.41 -17.61 -2.99
C MET A 159 -11.52 -18.57 -1.81
N ILE A 160 -10.43 -19.23 -1.40
CA ILE A 160 -10.40 -20.10 -0.23
C ILE A 160 -10.70 -19.31 1.04
N PHE A 161 -9.98 -18.20 1.29
CA PHE A 161 -10.26 -17.31 2.42
C PHE A 161 -11.71 -16.85 2.45
N PHE A 162 -12.22 -16.36 1.32
CA PHE A 162 -13.57 -15.85 1.23
C PHE A 162 -14.62 -16.94 1.50
N THR A 163 -14.46 -18.11 0.90
CA THR A 163 -15.45 -19.18 1.00
C THR A 163 -15.45 -19.85 2.37
N ALA A 164 -14.28 -20.08 2.98
CA ALA A 164 -14.18 -20.65 4.32
C ALA A 164 -14.80 -19.71 5.37
N GLY A 165 -14.44 -18.42 5.31
CA GLY A 165 -15.03 -17.41 6.19
C GLY A 165 -16.54 -17.27 6.03
N GLU A 166 -17.03 -17.25 4.78
CA GLU A 166 -18.45 -17.20 4.48
C GLU A 166 -19.20 -18.45 4.96
N ALA A 167 -18.59 -19.63 4.87
CA ALA A 167 -19.18 -20.87 5.36
C ALA A 167 -19.42 -20.84 6.87
N VAL A 168 -18.43 -20.37 7.65
CA VAL A 168 -18.57 -20.21 9.10
C VAL A 168 -19.58 -19.11 9.44
N ARG A 169 -19.52 -17.96 8.75
CA ARG A 169 -20.46 -16.84 8.96
C ARG A 169 -21.90 -17.24 8.69
N ARG A 170 -22.17 -18.15 7.75
CA ARG A 170 -23.53 -18.68 7.51
C ARG A 170 -24.01 -19.59 8.62
N ALA A 171 -23.10 -20.39 9.20
CA ALA A 171 -23.44 -21.21 10.36
C ALA A 171 -23.64 -20.35 11.63
N LEU A 172 -22.92 -19.23 11.73
CA LEU A 172 -22.83 -18.35 12.89
C LEU A 172 -22.78 -16.88 12.44
N PRO A 173 -23.94 -16.21 12.28
CA PRO A 173 -24.04 -14.87 11.68
C PRO A 173 -23.21 -13.77 12.35
N GLU A 174 -22.91 -13.89 13.65
CA GLU A 174 -22.09 -12.97 14.43
C GLU A 174 -20.58 -13.10 14.15
N TYR A 175 -20.17 -14.15 13.45
CA TYR A 175 -18.78 -14.41 13.17
C TYR A 175 -18.20 -13.44 12.14
N VAL A 176 -17.03 -12.87 12.45
CA VAL A 176 -16.23 -12.06 11.52
C VAL A 176 -15.13 -12.94 10.93
N PRO A 177 -15.16 -13.22 9.61
CA PRO A 177 -14.13 -14.02 8.92
C PRO A 177 -12.71 -13.64 9.29
N THR A 178 -11.81 -14.63 9.34
CA THR A 178 -10.39 -14.40 9.71
C THR A 178 -9.71 -13.42 8.78
N ALA A 179 -10.00 -13.49 7.48
CA ALA A 179 -9.44 -12.56 6.52
C ALA A 179 -9.84 -11.10 6.77
N ASP A 180 -11.05 -10.88 7.31
CA ASP A 180 -11.55 -9.54 7.67
C ASP A 180 -11.00 -9.06 9.02
N ALA A 181 -10.99 -9.94 10.02
CA ALA A 181 -10.57 -9.57 11.37
C ALA A 181 -9.08 -9.26 11.51
N PHE A 182 -8.24 -9.85 10.66
CA PHE A 182 -6.79 -9.66 10.67
C PHE A 182 -6.28 -8.88 9.46
N ASP A 183 -7.15 -8.18 8.73
CA ASP A 183 -6.78 -7.34 7.59
C ASP A 183 -5.95 -8.10 6.52
N ILE A 184 -6.19 -9.40 6.35
CA ILE A 184 -5.45 -10.26 5.40
C ILE A 184 -5.61 -9.74 3.96
N TRP A 185 -6.75 -9.12 3.65
CA TRP A 185 -6.97 -8.47 2.36
C TRP A 185 -5.98 -7.35 2.03
N ARG A 186 -5.29 -6.78 3.02
CA ARG A 186 -4.24 -5.76 2.82
C ARG A 186 -2.89 -6.37 2.46
N LEU A 187 -2.73 -7.69 2.58
CA LEU A 187 -1.48 -8.40 2.31
C LEU A 187 -1.38 -8.79 0.82
N GLN A 188 -0.16 -9.01 0.37
CA GLN A 188 0.11 -9.82 -0.82
C GLN A 188 0.15 -11.28 -0.36
N LEU A 189 -0.83 -12.10 -0.73
CA LEU A 189 -1.00 -13.44 -0.15
C LEU A 189 0.16 -14.36 -0.55
N SER A 190 0.38 -14.55 -1.85
CA SER A 190 1.41 -15.46 -2.38
C SER A 190 2.49 -14.69 -3.16
N GLY A 191 2.70 -13.41 -2.82
CA GLY A 191 3.62 -12.51 -3.53
C GLY A 191 3.18 -12.16 -4.95
N SER A 192 1.87 -11.97 -5.17
CA SER A 192 1.25 -11.66 -6.48
C SER A 192 1.32 -10.17 -6.84
N SER A 193 1.20 -9.89 -8.14
CA SER A 193 1.05 -8.54 -8.72
C SER A 193 -0.34 -7.92 -8.50
N LEU A 194 -1.38 -8.74 -8.30
CA LEU A 194 -2.74 -8.27 -7.98
C LEU A 194 -2.97 -8.34 -6.46
N PRO A 195 -3.10 -7.20 -5.76
CA PRO A 195 -3.32 -7.19 -4.31
C PRO A 195 -4.67 -7.80 -3.92
N ALA A 196 -4.72 -8.54 -2.80
CA ALA A 196 -5.95 -9.17 -2.30
C ALA A 196 -7.08 -8.15 -2.05
N ALA A 197 -6.74 -6.90 -1.75
CA ALA A 197 -7.69 -5.79 -1.58
C ALA A 197 -8.53 -5.53 -2.84
N ARG A 198 -7.97 -5.80 -4.04
CA ARG A 198 -8.70 -5.69 -5.32
C ARG A 198 -9.54 -6.93 -5.61
N LEU A 199 -9.20 -8.08 -5.05
CA LEU A 199 -9.93 -9.33 -5.23
C LEU A 199 -11.18 -9.40 -4.35
N LYS A 200 -11.13 -8.87 -3.12
CA LYS A 200 -12.28 -8.93 -2.20
C LYS A 200 -13.58 -8.36 -2.78
N PRO A 201 -13.62 -7.14 -3.37
CA PRO A 201 -14.85 -6.63 -3.97
C PRO A 201 -15.37 -7.50 -5.11
N LEU A 202 -14.48 -8.08 -5.92
CA LEU A 202 -14.86 -8.99 -7.01
C LEU A 202 -15.50 -10.28 -6.45
N LEU A 203 -14.95 -10.83 -5.38
CA LEU A 203 -15.53 -11.98 -4.69
C LEU A 203 -16.91 -11.65 -4.11
N GLN A 204 -17.09 -10.47 -3.51
CA GLN A 204 -18.38 -10.02 -3.01
C GLN A 204 -19.43 -9.79 -4.12
N GLN A 205 -19.01 -9.29 -5.28
CA GLN A 205 -19.91 -8.94 -6.37
C GLN A 205 -20.23 -10.10 -7.31
N ILE A 206 -19.34 -11.09 -7.41
CA ILE A 206 -19.43 -12.17 -8.42
C ILE A 206 -19.51 -13.53 -7.74
N TRP A 207 -18.60 -13.83 -6.83
CA TRP A 207 -18.54 -15.15 -6.19
C TRP A 207 -19.65 -15.36 -5.15
N LEU A 208 -19.91 -14.36 -4.31
CA LEU A 208 -20.96 -14.45 -3.27
C LEU A 208 -22.37 -14.69 -3.86
N PRO A 209 -22.82 -13.99 -4.93
CA PRO A 209 -24.05 -14.35 -5.62
C PRO A 209 -24.15 -15.84 -6.02
N TYR A 210 -23.06 -16.41 -6.52
CA TYR A 210 -23.01 -17.83 -6.85
C TYR A 210 -23.08 -18.71 -5.60
N LEU A 211 -22.39 -18.34 -4.52
CA LEU A 211 -22.53 -19.00 -3.22
C LEU A 211 -23.97 -18.94 -2.67
N ASP A 212 -24.75 -17.93 -3.08
CA ASP A 212 -26.19 -17.77 -2.79
C ASP A 212 -27.11 -18.55 -3.75
N GLY A 213 -26.55 -19.34 -4.66
CA GLY A 213 -27.30 -20.15 -5.62
C GLY A 213 -27.70 -19.40 -6.90
N ARG A 214 -27.10 -18.25 -7.20
CA ARG A 214 -27.34 -17.51 -8.46
C ARG A 214 -26.33 -17.91 -9.53
N GLY A 215 -26.83 -18.41 -10.65
CA GLY A 215 -26.01 -18.83 -11.78
C GLY A 215 -25.25 -20.13 -11.51
N THR A 216 -24.31 -20.46 -12.39
CA THR A 216 -23.48 -21.66 -12.32
C THR A 216 -22.06 -21.36 -11.84
N ARG A 217 -21.36 -22.40 -11.36
CA ARG A 217 -19.96 -22.28 -10.91
C ARG A 217 -19.08 -21.75 -12.04
N ASP A 218 -19.23 -22.31 -13.23
CA ASP A 218 -18.34 -22.00 -14.34
C ASP A 218 -18.59 -20.57 -14.88
N GLU A 219 -19.83 -20.08 -14.86
CA GLU A 219 -20.14 -18.67 -15.13
C GLU A 219 -19.49 -17.73 -14.10
N ALA A 220 -19.58 -18.07 -12.81
CA ALA A 220 -18.98 -17.27 -11.74
C ALA A 220 -17.45 -17.26 -11.85
N LEU A 221 -16.81 -18.40 -12.13
CA LEU A 221 -15.36 -18.50 -12.35
C LEU A 221 -14.92 -17.69 -13.57
N ALA A 222 -15.67 -17.75 -14.68
CA ALA A 222 -15.38 -16.98 -15.89
C ALA A 222 -15.49 -15.47 -15.64
N ALA A 223 -16.58 -15.02 -15.01
CA ALA A 223 -16.80 -13.62 -14.68
C ALA A 223 -15.74 -13.09 -13.71
N LEU A 224 -15.40 -13.87 -12.68
CA LEU A 224 -14.39 -13.52 -11.69
C LEU A 224 -13.01 -13.38 -12.33
N LEU A 225 -12.67 -14.32 -13.22
CA LEU A 225 -11.40 -14.29 -13.95
C LEU A 225 -11.32 -13.11 -14.93
N ALA A 226 -12.39 -12.82 -15.67
CA ALA A 226 -12.44 -11.67 -16.57
C ALA A 226 -12.27 -10.34 -15.80
N ALA A 227 -12.94 -10.20 -14.66
CA ALA A 227 -12.82 -9.00 -13.82
C ALA A 227 -11.43 -8.89 -13.17
N ALA A 228 -10.86 -10.00 -12.70
CA ALA A 228 -9.54 -10.02 -12.10
C ALA A 228 -8.44 -9.75 -13.15
N ALA A 229 -8.61 -10.22 -14.39
CA ALA A 229 -7.70 -9.91 -15.49
C ALA A 229 -7.74 -8.41 -15.87
N GLN A 230 -8.93 -7.80 -15.92
CA GLN A 230 -9.07 -6.34 -16.10
C GLN A 230 -8.39 -5.57 -14.97
N ALA A 231 -8.60 -6.00 -13.72
CA ALA A 231 -7.94 -5.41 -12.55
C ALA A 231 -6.41 -5.61 -12.54
N SER A 232 -5.92 -6.66 -13.21
CA SER A 232 -4.48 -6.95 -13.37
C SER A 232 -3.85 -6.20 -14.55
N GLY A 233 -4.65 -5.83 -15.55
CA GLY A 233 -4.21 -5.14 -16.78
C GLY A 233 -4.08 -3.62 -16.63
N THR A 234 -4.55 -3.03 -15.54
CA THR A 234 -4.31 -1.61 -15.26
C THR A 234 -2.92 -1.44 -14.67
N SER A 235 -1.98 -0.86 -15.43
CA SER A 235 -0.74 -0.32 -14.88
C SER A 235 -1.06 0.57 -13.68
N PRO A 236 -0.33 0.44 -12.56
CA PRO A 236 -0.51 1.33 -11.43
C PRO A 236 -0.26 2.77 -11.92
N ILE A 237 -1.17 3.68 -11.58
CA ILE A 237 -0.97 5.12 -11.84
C ILE A 237 0.07 5.66 -10.87
N PHE A 238 -0.07 5.24 -9.61
CA PHE A 238 0.80 5.56 -8.49
C PHE A 238 1.15 4.31 -7.68
N THR A 239 2.33 4.29 -7.09
CA THR A 239 2.73 3.33 -6.04
C THR A 239 2.91 4.08 -4.73
N ILE A 240 2.03 3.84 -3.75
CA ILE A 240 1.99 4.65 -2.51
C ILE A 240 2.77 3.97 -1.39
N GLU A 241 3.84 4.62 -0.93
CA GLU A 241 4.71 4.19 0.16
C GLU A 241 4.28 4.83 1.49
N THR A 242 4.09 4.01 2.54
CA THR A 242 3.52 4.46 3.83
C THR A 242 4.45 4.33 5.03
N ASP A 243 5.52 3.54 4.90
CA ASP A 243 6.32 3.02 6.02
C ASP A 243 7.76 3.56 6.03
N GLU A 244 8.01 4.66 5.33
CA GLU A 244 9.33 5.28 5.16
C GLU A 244 9.75 6.09 6.40
N PHE A 245 10.19 5.35 7.42
CA PHE A 245 10.59 5.88 8.73
C PHE A 245 11.58 7.05 8.62
N TRP A 246 12.68 6.87 7.88
CA TRP A 246 13.76 7.86 7.80
C TRP A 246 13.34 9.12 7.06
N LEU A 247 12.52 8.97 6.02
CA LEU A 247 11.96 10.09 5.26
C LEU A 247 11.04 10.93 6.14
N ASN A 248 10.20 10.27 6.94
CA ASN A 248 9.29 10.92 7.89
C ASN A 248 10.06 11.64 9.02
N LEU A 249 11.11 11.02 9.55
CA LEU A 249 11.99 11.66 10.54
C LEU A 249 12.67 12.91 9.96
N HIS A 250 13.27 12.79 8.77
CA HIS A 250 13.96 13.88 8.10
C HIS A 250 13.03 15.09 7.93
N HIS A 251 11.84 14.87 7.38
CA HIS A 251 10.93 15.98 7.13
C HIS A 251 10.36 16.58 8.41
N PHE A 252 10.15 15.79 9.46
CA PHE A 252 9.69 16.34 10.73
C PHE A 252 10.74 17.24 11.37
N LEU A 253 12.01 16.80 11.40
CA LEU A 253 13.12 17.66 11.84
C LEU A 253 13.28 18.89 10.93
N TYR A 254 13.10 18.74 9.62
CA TYR A 254 13.15 19.84 8.66
C TYR A 254 12.12 20.93 8.98
N VAL A 255 10.85 20.58 9.18
CA VAL A 255 9.81 21.57 9.47
C VAL A 255 9.95 22.18 10.87
N LEU A 256 10.38 21.40 11.87
CA LEU A 256 10.67 21.93 13.20
C LEU A 256 11.86 22.89 13.18
N GLY A 257 12.93 22.55 12.46
CA GLY A 257 14.08 23.43 12.30
C GLY A 257 13.73 24.72 11.55
N ARG A 258 12.79 24.68 10.59
CA ARG A 258 12.26 25.90 9.95
C ARG A 258 11.52 26.80 10.93
N ALA A 259 10.70 26.20 11.81
CA ALA A 259 10.00 26.92 12.86
C ALA A 259 10.99 27.55 13.87
N GLU A 260 11.99 26.81 14.32
CA GLU A 260 13.05 27.30 15.23
C GLU A 260 13.87 28.43 14.59
N ALA A 261 14.26 28.27 13.32
CA ALA A 261 14.97 29.30 12.55
C ALA A 261 14.08 30.48 12.12
N LYS A 262 12.78 30.46 12.46
CA LYS A 262 11.78 31.49 12.12
C LYS A 262 11.73 31.78 10.62
N ILE A 263 11.85 30.75 9.80
CA ILE A 263 11.70 30.90 8.35
C ILE A 263 10.25 31.30 8.06
N ARG A 264 10.07 32.29 7.17
CA ARG A 264 8.76 32.93 6.91
C ARG A 264 7.65 31.94 6.59
N ASP A 265 7.98 30.86 5.91
CA ASP A 265 7.03 29.83 5.47
C ASP A 265 6.71 28.77 6.53
N ALA A 266 7.34 28.79 7.70
CA ALA A 266 6.97 27.92 8.83
C ALA A 266 5.56 28.21 9.37
N SER A 267 4.97 29.35 8.99
CA SER A 267 3.59 29.74 9.29
C SER A 267 2.54 29.16 8.32
N ARG A 268 2.95 28.40 7.28
CA ARG A 268 2.02 27.81 6.31
C ARG A 268 1.19 26.70 6.94
N SER A 269 -0.08 26.59 6.54
CA SER A 269 -1.04 25.63 7.11
C SER A 269 -0.56 24.17 7.07
N ALA A 270 0.20 23.79 6.05
CA ALA A 270 0.74 22.44 5.90
C ALA A 270 1.70 22.02 7.02
N VAL A 271 2.34 22.98 7.70
CA VAL A 271 3.42 22.73 8.67
C VAL A 271 3.27 23.45 10.00
N VAL A 272 2.35 24.42 10.11
CA VAL A 272 2.19 25.29 11.30
C VAL A 272 1.95 24.53 12.61
N ASP A 273 1.36 23.35 12.53
CA ASP A 273 1.06 22.52 13.72
C ASP A 273 2.23 21.65 14.19
N ALA A 274 3.30 21.52 13.40
CA ALA A 274 4.41 20.62 13.72
C ALA A 274 5.04 20.91 15.10
N PRO A 275 5.28 22.17 15.52
CA PRO A 275 5.78 22.46 16.86
C PRO A 275 4.84 21.98 17.97
N ALA A 276 3.53 22.22 17.84
CA ALA A 276 2.56 21.77 18.83
C ALA A 276 2.43 20.23 18.89
N GLU A 277 2.62 19.53 17.77
CA GLU A 277 2.70 18.06 17.74
C GLU A 277 3.99 17.53 18.37
N ALA A 278 5.13 18.21 18.15
CA ALA A 278 6.38 17.89 18.82
C ALA A 278 6.24 17.98 20.34
N GLU A 279 5.64 19.07 20.85
CA GLU A 279 5.38 19.25 22.29
C GLU A 279 4.51 18.14 22.88
N ARG A 280 3.43 17.75 22.19
CA ARG A 280 2.55 16.65 22.65
C ARG A 280 3.27 15.31 22.75
N GLY A 281 4.10 14.95 21.77
CA GLY A 281 4.85 13.68 21.81
C GLY A 281 5.98 13.68 22.84
N ALA A 282 6.56 14.85 23.14
CA ALA A 282 7.67 14.99 24.07
C ALA A 282 7.33 14.67 25.54
N VAL A 283 6.05 14.62 25.90
CA VAL A 283 5.57 14.26 27.25
C VAL A 283 6.04 12.87 27.68
N THR A 284 6.25 11.96 26.73
CA THR A 284 6.67 10.57 26.99
C THR A 284 8.19 10.36 27.10
N LEU A 285 8.96 11.43 26.90
CA LEU A 285 10.42 11.38 26.83
C LEU A 285 11.07 11.60 28.20
N SER A 286 12.28 11.09 28.38
CA SER A 286 13.16 11.48 29.48
C SER A 286 13.80 12.85 29.22
N ASP A 287 14.46 13.44 30.22
CA ASP A 287 15.19 14.71 30.03
C ASP A 287 16.34 14.57 29.00
N GLU A 288 17.03 13.44 29.01
CA GLU A 288 18.12 13.18 28.07
C GLU A 288 17.60 12.97 26.63
N GLU A 289 16.47 12.29 26.48
CA GLU A 289 15.78 12.14 25.19
C GLU A 289 15.29 13.51 24.68
N ARG A 290 14.70 14.34 25.55
CA ARG A 290 14.30 15.72 25.21
C ARG A 290 15.49 16.56 24.74
N LYS A 291 16.61 16.50 25.47
CA LYS A 291 17.82 17.22 25.11
C LYS A 291 18.36 16.77 23.76
N THR A 292 18.48 15.47 23.54
CA THR A 292 18.96 14.91 22.26
C THR A 292 18.05 15.29 21.10
N TRP A 293 16.73 15.30 21.30
CA TRP A 293 15.77 15.76 20.28
C TRP A 293 15.95 17.24 19.97
N ALA A 294 16.03 18.10 20.98
CA ALA A 294 16.24 19.53 20.80
C ALA A 294 17.56 19.83 20.06
N ASP A 295 18.65 19.16 20.43
CA ASP A 295 19.94 19.29 19.75
C ASP A 295 19.81 18.92 18.25
N ALA A 296 19.00 17.92 17.89
CA ALA A 296 18.73 17.54 16.51
C ALA A 296 17.91 18.60 15.74
N VAL A 297 16.89 19.19 16.37
CA VAL A 297 16.11 20.29 15.77
C VAL A 297 17.00 21.51 15.52
N THR A 298 17.86 21.89 16.49
CA THR A 298 18.82 22.99 16.34
C THR A 298 19.86 22.73 15.24
N ALA A 299 20.33 21.49 15.09
CA ALA A 299 21.21 21.11 13.99
C ALA A 299 20.53 21.31 12.63
N TYR A 300 19.24 20.98 12.52
CA TYR A 300 18.45 21.24 11.31
C TYR A 300 18.22 22.73 11.09
N ALA A 301 17.85 23.49 12.13
CA ALA A 301 17.60 24.93 12.09
C ALA A 301 18.83 25.76 11.64
N SER A 302 20.03 25.29 11.98
CA SER A 302 21.29 25.93 11.58
C SER A 302 21.78 25.51 10.20
N GLY A 303 21.26 24.43 9.63
CA GLY A 303 21.71 23.84 8.36
C GLY A 303 20.59 23.57 7.37
N LEU A 304 20.14 22.30 7.30
CA LEU A 304 19.23 21.80 6.26
C LEU A 304 17.90 22.55 6.19
N SER A 305 17.34 23.00 7.31
CA SER A 305 16.08 23.73 7.34
C SER A 305 16.17 25.14 6.73
N ARG A 306 17.35 25.64 6.39
CA ARG A 306 17.50 26.93 5.67
C ARG A 306 17.48 26.79 4.15
N LYS A 307 17.52 25.55 3.65
CA LYS A 307 17.46 25.20 2.24
C LYS A 307 16.03 24.88 1.82
N ASP A 308 15.77 24.85 0.52
CA ASP A 308 14.51 24.45 -0.09
C ASP A 308 14.73 23.18 -0.93
N PRO A 309 14.04 22.06 -0.65
CA PRO A 309 14.27 20.78 -1.31
C PRO A 309 13.94 20.79 -2.80
N ILE A 310 13.24 21.81 -3.32
CA ILE A 310 12.89 21.94 -4.73
C ILE A 310 14.06 22.54 -5.53
N VAL A 311 14.80 23.49 -4.94
CA VAL A 311 15.86 24.24 -5.66
C VAL A 311 17.27 23.96 -5.15
N ASP A 312 17.44 23.51 -3.91
CA ASP A 312 18.74 23.17 -3.35
C ASP A 312 19.10 21.70 -3.62
N GLU A 313 19.96 21.47 -4.62
CA GLU A 313 20.40 20.13 -5.04
C GLU A 313 20.92 19.26 -3.88
N SER A 314 21.66 19.87 -2.95
CA SER A 314 22.20 19.15 -1.79
C SER A 314 21.13 18.60 -0.84
N LEU A 315 20.01 19.30 -0.67
CA LEU A 315 18.88 18.82 0.13
C LEU A 315 18.06 17.80 -0.67
N ALA A 316 17.83 18.07 -1.96
CA ALA A 316 17.16 17.14 -2.87
C ALA A 316 17.88 15.78 -2.94
N ALA A 317 19.21 15.77 -2.95
CA ALA A 317 20.02 14.55 -2.94
C ALA A 317 19.83 13.73 -1.65
N ILE A 318 19.70 14.38 -0.50
CA ILE A 318 19.40 13.70 0.78
C ILE A 318 18.01 13.06 0.71
N VAL A 319 17.00 13.81 0.29
CA VAL A 319 15.63 13.29 0.13
C VAL A 319 15.61 12.08 -0.81
N GLY A 320 16.26 12.19 -1.98
CA GLY A 320 16.36 11.10 -2.95
C GLY A 320 17.09 9.86 -2.41
N ALA A 321 18.11 10.05 -1.57
CA ALA A 321 18.80 8.96 -0.89
C ALA A 321 17.90 8.27 0.16
N LEU A 322 17.07 9.03 0.87
CA LEU A 322 16.14 8.50 1.87
C LEU A 322 14.98 7.73 1.24
N VAL A 323 14.44 8.24 0.13
CA VAL A 323 13.41 7.56 -0.69
C VAL A 323 13.89 6.20 -1.22
N ALA A 324 15.19 6.06 -1.47
CA ALA A 324 15.77 4.81 -1.96
C ALA A 324 15.97 3.73 -0.86
N LEU A 325 15.67 4.02 0.40
CA LEU A 325 15.80 3.07 1.50
C LEU A 325 14.57 2.17 1.60
N ASP A 326 14.80 0.86 1.73
CA ASP A 326 13.77 -0.18 1.79
C ASP A 326 13.07 -0.32 3.16
N GLY A 327 12.96 0.77 3.93
CA GLY A 327 12.37 0.75 5.27
C GLY A 327 13.21 0.04 6.34
N GLY A 328 14.45 -0.35 6.01
CA GLY A 328 15.41 -0.95 6.95
C GLY A 328 15.70 -0.10 8.19
N THR A 329 16.14 -0.76 9.27
CA THR A 329 16.42 -0.12 10.56
C THR A 329 17.69 0.73 10.57
N ALA A 330 18.57 0.57 9.58
CA ALA A 330 19.82 1.29 9.46
C ALA A 330 19.87 2.14 8.17
N ILE A 331 20.42 3.34 8.29
CA ILE A 331 20.69 4.25 7.17
C ILE A 331 22.08 4.00 6.53
N SER A 332 22.76 2.94 6.99
CA SER A 332 24.10 2.55 6.55
C SER A 332 24.12 2.25 5.05
N GLY A 333 24.95 2.99 4.30
CA GLY A 333 25.08 2.84 2.84
C GLY A 333 24.33 3.91 2.03
N ALA A 334 23.45 4.70 2.66
CA ALA A 334 22.81 5.83 1.97
C ALA A 334 23.85 6.92 1.62
N PRO A 335 23.86 7.48 0.40
CA PRO A 335 24.79 8.54 0.00
C PRO A 335 24.36 9.91 0.59
N ILE A 336 24.31 9.99 1.91
CA ILE A 336 24.02 11.21 2.68
C ILE A 336 25.29 11.67 3.41
N ASP A 337 25.40 12.98 3.63
CA ASP A 337 26.48 13.59 4.40
C ASP A 337 26.55 13.02 5.84
N SER A 338 27.77 12.89 6.36
CA SER A 338 28.03 12.30 7.69
C SER A 338 27.39 13.08 8.84
N ALA A 339 27.26 14.41 8.72
CA ALA A 339 26.63 15.24 9.74
C ALA A 339 25.12 14.99 9.80
N ALA A 340 24.43 15.04 8.65
CA ALA A 340 23.00 14.70 8.56
C ALA A 340 22.72 13.28 9.04
N ARG A 341 23.57 12.31 8.65
CA ARG A 341 23.46 10.92 9.12
C ARG A 341 23.52 10.83 10.64
N THR A 342 24.52 11.47 11.25
CA THR A 342 24.72 11.45 12.71
C THR A 342 23.50 12.01 13.43
N VAL A 343 22.93 13.11 12.94
CA VAL A 343 21.74 13.73 13.53
C VAL A 343 20.53 12.79 13.42
N LEU A 344 20.28 12.22 12.24
CA LEU A 344 19.18 11.29 12.01
C LEU A 344 19.29 10.04 12.90
N GLU A 345 20.45 9.40 12.94
CA GLU A 345 20.68 8.19 13.75
C GLU A 345 20.46 8.42 15.24
N ARG A 346 20.90 9.58 15.77
CA ARG A 346 20.70 9.97 17.17
C ARG A 346 19.23 10.25 17.49
N ALA A 347 18.51 10.90 16.58
CA ALA A 347 17.10 11.26 16.76
C ALA A 347 16.14 10.07 16.54
N ALA A 348 16.54 9.06 15.75
CA ALA A 348 15.71 7.93 15.37
C ALA A 348 15.05 7.14 16.53
N PRO A 349 15.77 6.71 17.59
CA PRO A 349 15.12 5.96 18.68
C PRO A 349 14.06 6.79 19.40
N ILE A 350 14.30 8.10 19.57
CA ILE A 350 13.36 9.04 20.18
C ILE A 350 12.12 9.17 19.29
N TYR A 351 12.33 9.33 17.98
CA TYR A 351 11.25 9.45 17.03
C TYR A 351 10.37 8.21 16.92
N ARG A 352 10.99 7.01 16.91
CA ARG A 352 10.27 5.73 16.96
C ARG A 352 9.33 5.65 18.15
N LYS A 353 9.78 6.15 19.30
CA LYS A 353 9.02 6.11 20.56
C LYS A 353 7.89 7.12 20.57
N ALA A 354 8.15 8.38 20.23
CA ALA A 354 7.24 9.49 20.51
C ALA A 354 6.27 9.85 19.37
N TRP A 355 6.67 9.75 18.10
CA TRP A 355 5.85 10.27 16.98
C TRP A 355 5.59 9.27 15.85
N TRP A 356 6.49 8.31 15.61
CA TRP A 356 6.35 7.38 14.49
C TRP A 356 5.01 6.61 14.46
N PRO A 357 4.46 6.09 15.57
CA PRO A 357 3.16 5.41 15.53
C PRO A 357 2.03 6.30 15.00
N SER A 358 1.97 7.57 15.43
CA SER A 358 0.96 8.53 14.98
C SER A 358 1.17 8.91 13.51
N HIS A 359 2.40 9.24 13.13
CA HIS A 359 2.73 9.64 11.76
C HIS A 359 2.48 8.51 10.75
N ARG A 360 2.89 7.28 11.10
CA ARG A 360 2.59 6.09 10.31
C ARG A 360 1.10 5.85 10.15
N ALA A 361 0.32 6.01 11.23
CA ALA A 361 -1.14 5.88 11.16
C ALA A 361 -1.77 6.95 10.26
N SER A 362 -1.26 8.18 10.31
CA SER A 362 -1.65 9.27 9.40
C SER A 362 -1.37 8.91 7.93
N ASN A 363 -0.17 8.38 7.63
CA ASN A 363 0.19 7.93 6.28
C ASN A 363 -0.75 6.82 5.77
N GLN A 364 -1.05 5.84 6.62
CA GLN A 364 -1.95 4.74 6.28
C GLN A 364 -3.40 5.20 6.07
N SER A 365 -3.87 6.16 6.90
CA SER A 365 -5.20 6.75 6.77
C SER A 365 -5.35 7.51 5.45
N TRP A 366 -4.32 8.30 5.08
CA TRP A 366 -4.31 9.01 3.80
C TRP A 366 -4.33 8.03 2.61
N ARG A 367 -3.52 6.97 2.63
CA ARG A 367 -3.56 5.94 1.57
C ARG A 367 -4.95 5.30 1.48
N ALA A 368 -5.57 5.00 2.62
CA ALA A 368 -6.90 4.39 2.67
C ALA A 368 -7.99 5.31 2.10
N SER A 369 -7.85 6.63 2.24
CA SER A 369 -8.82 7.60 1.69
C SER A 369 -8.61 7.89 0.20
N ILE A 370 -7.36 7.87 -0.27
CA ILE A 370 -7.01 8.23 -1.66
C ILE A 370 -7.06 7.04 -2.62
N GLN A 371 -6.68 5.83 -2.17
CA GLN A 371 -6.67 4.65 -3.05
C GLN A 371 -8.02 4.39 -3.75
N PRO A 372 -9.19 4.49 -3.08
CA PRO A 372 -10.48 4.34 -3.75
C PRO A 372 -10.75 5.40 -4.82
N LEU A 373 -10.22 6.63 -4.65
CA LEU A 373 -10.36 7.70 -5.64
C LEU A 373 -9.47 7.43 -6.85
N ILE A 374 -8.24 6.94 -6.66
CA ILE A 374 -7.36 6.50 -7.74
C ILE A 374 -8.02 5.35 -8.51
N ASP A 375 -8.54 4.35 -7.79
CA ASP A 375 -9.16 3.17 -8.41
C ASP A 375 -10.41 3.54 -9.22
N ARG A 376 -11.19 4.51 -8.73
CA ARG A 376 -12.45 4.93 -9.38
C ARG A 376 -12.26 5.93 -10.51
N HIS A 377 -11.41 6.95 -10.31
CA HIS A 377 -11.32 8.11 -11.21
C HIS A 377 -9.96 8.22 -11.90
N GLY A 378 -8.92 7.58 -11.36
CA GLY A 378 -7.54 7.81 -11.78
C GLY A 378 -7.30 7.54 -13.27
N GLN A 379 -7.86 6.47 -13.83
CA GLN A 379 -7.64 6.15 -15.26
C GLN A 379 -8.27 7.19 -16.20
N THR A 380 -9.43 7.73 -15.83
CA THR A 380 -10.07 8.84 -16.56
C THR A 380 -9.18 10.08 -16.50
N VAL A 381 -8.74 10.47 -15.31
CA VAL A 381 -7.85 11.63 -15.09
C VAL A 381 -6.55 11.45 -15.89
N LEU A 382 -5.91 10.28 -15.79
CA LEU A 382 -4.69 9.95 -16.52
C LEU A 382 -4.88 10.04 -18.04
N SER A 383 -5.99 9.50 -18.55
CA SER A 383 -6.31 9.52 -19.98
C SER A 383 -6.49 10.95 -20.50
N LEU A 384 -7.12 11.83 -19.71
CA LEU A 384 -7.26 13.24 -20.05
C LEU A 384 -5.89 13.93 -20.12
N ILE A 385 -5.09 13.82 -19.04
CA ILE A 385 -3.79 14.49 -18.93
C ILE A 385 -2.82 14.04 -20.03
N THR A 386 -2.67 12.73 -20.23
CA THR A 386 -1.74 12.18 -21.24
C THR A 386 -2.17 12.54 -22.66
N ARG A 387 -3.48 12.56 -22.95
CA ARG A 387 -4.02 13.03 -24.22
C ARG A 387 -3.75 14.52 -24.45
N TRP A 388 -4.01 15.36 -23.46
CA TRP A 388 -3.84 16.82 -23.59
C TRP A 388 -2.38 17.24 -23.73
N TYR A 389 -1.46 16.59 -23.01
CA TYR A 389 -0.04 16.87 -23.17
C TYR A 389 0.62 16.08 -24.31
N GLY A 390 0.02 14.99 -24.77
CA GLY A 390 0.65 14.06 -25.71
C GLY A 390 1.90 13.39 -25.13
N MET A 391 1.87 13.11 -23.82
CA MET A 391 3.00 12.58 -23.04
C MET A 391 2.65 11.20 -22.47
N SER A 392 3.67 10.34 -22.32
CA SER A 392 3.49 8.99 -21.80
C SER A 392 3.62 8.94 -20.27
N TRP A 393 2.79 8.11 -19.64
CA TRP A 393 2.94 7.76 -18.24
C TRP A 393 3.83 6.52 -18.07
N PRO A 394 4.70 6.44 -17.04
CA PRO A 394 5.49 5.25 -16.81
C PRO A 394 4.59 4.04 -16.50
N ALA A 395 4.90 2.88 -17.11
CA ALA A 395 4.13 1.65 -16.93
C ALA A 395 4.08 1.15 -15.47
N ARG A 396 5.07 1.52 -14.66
CA ARG A 396 5.16 1.21 -13.22
C ARG A 396 4.45 2.24 -12.32
N GLY A 397 3.88 3.29 -12.89
CA GLY A 397 3.37 4.44 -12.14
C GLY A 397 4.46 5.30 -11.52
N TYR A 398 4.06 6.42 -10.91
CA TYR A 398 4.98 7.24 -10.12
C TYR A 398 4.91 6.86 -8.63
N PRO A 399 6.05 6.75 -7.94
CA PRO A 399 6.06 6.52 -6.51
C PRO A 399 5.64 7.78 -5.73
N VAL A 400 4.66 7.59 -4.83
CA VAL A 400 4.15 8.60 -3.91
C VAL A 400 4.62 8.24 -2.51
N HIS A 401 5.46 9.09 -1.95
CA HIS A 401 6.09 8.93 -0.64
C HIS A 401 5.34 9.76 0.38
N LEU A 402 4.72 9.09 1.36
CA LEU A 402 3.91 9.76 2.36
C LEU A 402 4.73 10.13 3.58
N VAL A 403 4.63 11.40 3.94
CA VAL A 403 5.17 11.94 5.19
C VAL A 403 4.10 12.76 5.90
N THR A 404 4.07 12.75 7.24
CA THR A 404 3.07 13.55 7.95
C THR A 404 3.25 15.05 7.69
N TYR A 405 4.49 15.51 7.62
CA TYR A 405 4.84 16.87 7.21
C TYR A 405 5.84 16.77 6.08
N ALA A 406 5.54 17.32 4.89
CA ALA A 406 6.45 17.31 3.74
C ALA A 406 7.21 18.64 3.63
N HIS A 407 6.52 19.64 3.09
CA HIS A 407 7.06 20.96 2.79
C HIS A 407 6.02 22.03 3.18
N PRO A 408 6.38 23.31 3.36
CA PRO A 408 5.39 24.38 3.59
C PRO A 408 4.29 24.50 2.52
N LEU A 409 4.49 23.93 1.33
CA LEU A 409 3.46 23.83 0.28
C LEU A 409 2.57 22.58 0.39
N GLY A 410 2.89 21.64 1.27
CA GLY A 410 2.16 20.39 1.48
C GLY A 410 2.66 19.24 0.61
N ALA A 411 3.13 19.49 -0.60
CA ALA A 411 3.74 18.47 -1.46
C ALA A 411 4.87 19.08 -2.29
N TYR A 412 5.72 18.22 -2.84
CA TYR A 412 6.68 18.57 -3.88
C TYR A 412 7.19 17.31 -4.59
N SER A 413 7.79 17.50 -5.75
CA SER A 413 8.37 16.44 -6.57
C SER A 413 9.89 16.49 -6.58
N THR A 414 10.50 15.33 -6.73
CA THR A 414 11.95 15.18 -6.90
C THR A 414 12.29 14.90 -8.36
N SER A 415 13.50 15.25 -8.78
CA SER A 415 14.01 15.01 -10.14
C SER A 415 14.18 13.52 -10.52
N ARG A 416 13.99 12.59 -9.57
CA ARG A 416 14.06 11.13 -9.79
C ARG A 416 12.68 10.46 -9.83
N GLY A 417 11.61 11.23 -9.96
CA GLY A 417 10.25 10.68 -10.05
C GLY A 417 9.56 10.38 -8.72
N GLY A 418 10.17 10.71 -7.59
CA GLY A 418 9.53 10.59 -6.27
C GLY A 418 8.63 11.79 -5.99
N LEU A 419 7.37 11.52 -5.63
CA LEU A 419 6.37 12.52 -5.27
C LEU A 419 6.22 12.53 -3.74
N ILE A 420 6.59 13.61 -3.06
CA ILE A 420 6.53 13.71 -1.60
C ILE A 420 5.23 14.41 -1.21
N MET A 421 4.38 13.74 -0.42
CA MET A 421 3.06 14.28 -0.05
C MET A 421 2.84 14.31 1.46
N SER A 422 2.35 15.44 1.95
CA SER A 422 1.98 15.66 3.35
C SER A 422 0.63 15.02 3.68
N THR A 423 0.60 14.15 4.69
CA THR A 423 -0.63 13.52 5.18
C THR A 423 -1.29 14.27 6.32
N ASN A 424 -0.62 15.30 6.87
CA ASN A 424 -1.22 16.22 7.84
C ASN A 424 -2.56 16.75 7.31
N ALA A 425 -3.62 16.68 8.12
CA ALA A 425 -4.96 17.10 7.72
C ALA A 425 -5.03 18.58 7.30
N LYS A 426 -4.17 19.44 7.86
CA LYS A 426 -4.13 20.87 7.53
C LYS A 426 -3.35 21.21 6.24
N SER A 427 -2.78 20.21 5.58
CA SER A 427 -2.11 20.39 4.28
C SER A 427 -3.07 20.81 3.16
N GLY A 428 -4.37 20.52 3.31
CA GLY A 428 -5.36 20.69 2.25
C GLY A 428 -5.35 19.55 1.22
N LEU A 429 -4.52 18.52 1.40
CA LEU A 429 -4.30 17.43 0.46
C LEU A 429 -5.15 16.19 0.74
N GLN A 430 -6.37 16.36 1.23
CA GLN A 430 -7.28 15.25 1.53
C GLN A 430 -8.31 15.08 0.41
N GLY A 431 -8.83 13.86 0.23
CA GLY A 431 -9.88 13.58 -0.76
C GLY A 431 -9.49 13.95 -2.20
N LEU A 432 -10.41 14.58 -2.93
CA LEU A 432 -10.20 14.95 -4.34
C LEU A 432 -9.06 15.96 -4.53
N ASN A 433 -8.80 16.84 -3.55
CA ASN A 433 -7.64 17.72 -3.56
C ASN A 433 -6.32 16.95 -3.45
N GLY A 434 -6.31 15.86 -2.67
CA GLY A 434 -5.16 14.95 -2.61
C GLY A 434 -4.95 14.20 -3.93
N LEU A 435 -6.04 13.77 -4.59
CA LEU A 435 -5.96 13.16 -5.91
C LEU A 435 -5.41 14.14 -6.96
N GLU A 436 -5.95 15.37 -7.02
CA GLU A 436 -5.47 16.43 -7.91
C GLU A 436 -3.98 16.71 -7.67
N MET A 437 -3.56 16.84 -6.41
CA MET A 437 -2.18 17.12 -6.06
C MET A 437 -1.24 15.98 -6.49
N ALA A 438 -1.63 14.71 -6.34
CA ALA A 438 -0.79 13.59 -6.78
C ALA A 438 -0.52 13.65 -8.29
N PHE A 439 -1.53 14.01 -9.10
CA PHE A 439 -1.34 14.23 -10.53
C PHE A 439 -0.54 15.50 -10.84
N HIS A 440 -0.80 16.61 -10.13
CA HIS A 440 -0.02 17.84 -10.25
C HIS A 440 1.48 17.59 -10.08
N GLU A 441 1.86 16.93 -8.98
CA GLU A 441 3.24 16.59 -8.68
C GLU A 441 3.83 15.63 -9.74
N ALA A 442 3.07 14.63 -10.16
CA ALA A 442 3.51 13.73 -11.23
C ALA A 442 3.78 14.43 -12.57
N MET A 443 3.07 15.51 -12.86
CA MET A 443 3.25 16.27 -14.09
C MET A 443 4.54 17.10 -14.10
N HIS A 444 5.12 17.42 -12.94
CA HIS A 444 6.45 18.04 -12.86
C HIS A 444 7.56 17.15 -13.47
N GLN A 445 7.30 15.85 -13.62
CA GLN A 445 8.21 14.94 -14.33
C GLN A 445 8.31 15.22 -15.83
N TRP A 446 7.46 16.11 -16.34
CA TRP A 446 7.46 16.58 -17.72
C TRP A 446 7.94 18.03 -17.87
N ASP A 447 8.44 18.67 -16.82
CA ASP A 447 8.81 20.09 -16.84
C ASP A 447 9.77 20.42 -18.00
N ASP A 448 10.82 19.62 -18.19
CA ASP A 448 11.79 19.80 -19.28
C ASP A 448 11.16 19.66 -20.67
N ASP A 449 10.23 18.72 -20.83
CA ASP A 449 9.56 18.46 -22.11
C ASP A 449 8.55 19.57 -22.43
N VAL A 450 7.75 20.00 -21.46
CA VAL A 450 6.79 21.10 -21.60
C VAL A 450 7.54 22.40 -21.88
N LEU A 451 8.62 22.69 -21.14
CA LEU A 451 9.42 23.89 -21.36
C LEU A 451 10.07 23.90 -22.75
N ARG A 452 10.53 22.76 -23.24
CA ARG A 452 11.08 22.63 -24.60
C ARG A 452 10.03 22.89 -25.67
N LEU A 453 8.80 22.39 -25.49
CA LEU A 453 7.68 22.67 -26.39
C LEU A 453 7.36 24.17 -26.43
N LEU A 454 7.21 24.80 -25.26
CA LEU A 454 6.93 26.23 -25.14
C LEU A 454 8.04 27.09 -25.77
N ARG A 455 9.31 26.77 -25.50
CA ARG A 455 10.47 27.46 -26.10
C ARG A 455 10.47 27.35 -27.64
N GLY A 456 10.15 26.18 -28.18
CA GLY A 456 10.04 25.98 -29.63
C GLY A 456 8.98 26.86 -30.30
N HIS A 457 7.91 27.22 -29.60
CA HIS A 457 6.94 28.23 -30.07
C HIS A 457 7.41 29.67 -29.85
N ALA A 458 8.05 29.95 -28.72
CA ALA A 458 8.56 31.28 -28.38
C ALA A 458 9.68 31.74 -29.32
N ASP A 459 10.56 30.82 -29.72
CA ASP A 459 11.63 31.04 -30.69
C ASP A 459 11.11 31.55 -32.03
N LYS A 460 9.98 31.00 -32.51
CA LYS A 460 9.38 31.38 -33.80
C LYS A 460 8.89 32.83 -33.82
N ILE A 461 8.63 33.42 -32.66
CA ILE A 461 8.13 34.79 -32.52
C ILE A 461 9.12 35.74 -31.82
N GLY A 462 10.35 35.28 -31.56
CA GLY A 462 11.42 36.09 -30.96
C GLY A 462 11.16 36.52 -29.51
N LYS A 463 10.47 35.69 -28.72
CA LYS A 463 10.09 35.99 -27.33
C LYS A 463 10.59 34.93 -26.35
N ASP A 464 10.49 35.25 -25.05
CA ASP A 464 10.89 34.37 -23.95
C ASP A 464 9.70 33.86 -23.14
N VAL A 465 9.71 32.57 -22.82
CA VAL A 465 8.67 31.91 -22.02
C VAL A 465 8.77 32.41 -20.58
N PRO A 466 7.69 32.95 -19.97
CA PRO A 466 7.69 33.29 -18.56
C PRO A 466 7.92 32.06 -17.69
N ASP A 467 8.82 32.15 -16.70
CA ASP A 467 9.18 31.03 -15.81
C ASP A 467 7.96 30.40 -15.10
N SER A 468 6.94 31.20 -14.81
CA SER A 468 5.72 30.74 -14.14
C SER A 468 4.68 30.09 -15.05
N LEU A 469 4.84 30.18 -16.38
CA LEU A 469 3.86 29.66 -17.34
C LEU A 469 3.73 28.13 -17.29
N PRO A 470 4.81 27.32 -17.35
CA PRO A 470 4.68 25.87 -17.28
C PRO A 470 3.98 25.41 -16.00
N HIS A 471 4.35 25.98 -14.85
CA HIS A 471 3.74 25.61 -13.56
C HIS A 471 2.25 25.97 -13.49
N ALA A 472 1.88 27.14 -14.01
CA ALA A 472 0.47 27.54 -14.08
C ALA A 472 -0.35 26.63 -15.01
N MET A 473 0.24 26.14 -16.11
CA MET A 473 -0.42 25.15 -16.97
C MET A 473 -0.64 23.82 -16.25
N ILE A 474 0.32 23.36 -15.42
CA ILE A 474 0.15 22.14 -14.62
C ILE A 474 -1.02 22.31 -13.63
N TRP A 475 -1.11 23.43 -12.91
CA TRP A 475 -2.24 23.72 -12.02
C TRP A 475 -3.59 23.67 -12.73
N MET A 476 -3.72 24.37 -13.86
CA MET A 476 -4.96 24.36 -14.64
C MET A 476 -5.29 22.93 -15.08
N THR A 477 -4.33 22.22 -15.66
CA THR A 477 -4.61 20.94 -16.28
C THR A 477 -4.93 19.83 -15.27
N ALA A 478 -4.24 19.78 -14.14
CA ALA A 478 -4.54 18.80 -13.08
C ALA A 478 -5.95 19.01 -12.52
N GLY A 479 -6.31 20.26 -12.22
CA GLY A 479 -7.66 20.62 -11.74
C GLY A 479 -8.75 20.29 -12.75
N GLU A 480 -8.55 20.66 -14.02
CA GLU A 480 -9.50 20.36 -15.10
C GLU A 480 -9.63 18.86 -15.38
N ALA A 481 -8.55 18.08 -15.24
CA ALA A 481 -8.61 16.63 -15.41
C ALA A 481 -9.44 15.95 -14.31
N VAL A 482 -9.25 16.35 -13.05
CA VAL A 482 -10.05 15.82 -11.93
C VAL A 482 -11.51 16.28 -12.07
N ARG A 483 -11.77 17.54 -12.43
CA ARG A 483 -13.13 18.03 -12.69
C ARG A 483 -13.80 17.30 -13.87
N GLY A 484 -13.04 16.94 -14.90
CA GLY A 484 -13.55 16.13 -16.01
C GLY A 484 -13.96 14.72 -15.59
N ALA A 485 -13.31 14.15 -14.56
CA ALA A 485 -13.67 12.84 -13.99
C ALA A 485 -14.73 12.93 -12.87
N VAL A 486 -14.85 14.08 -12.22
CA VAL A 486 -15.71 14.37 -11.07
C VAL A 486 -16.27 15.80 -11.21
N PRO A 487 -17.41 15.98 -11.90
CA PRO A 487 -17.91 17.32 -12.27
C PRO A 487 -18.12 18.29 -11.10
N GLU A 488 -18.41 17.79 -9.91
CA GLU A 488 -18.58 18.58 -8.68
C GLU A 488 -17.26 19.06 -8.05
N HIS A 489 -16.11 18.59 -8.54
CA HIS A 489 -14.80 18.99 -8.03
C HIS A 489 -14.48 20.44 -8.38
N VAL A 490 -14.05 21.20 -7.37
CA VAL A 490 -13.52 22.56 -7.53
C VAL A 490 -12.00 22.48 -7.49
N PRO A 491 -11.28 22.88 -8.55
CA PRO A 491 -9.82 22.80 -8.62
C PRO A 491 -9.10 23.41 -7.40
N TYR A 492 -8.01 22.77 -6.96
CA TYR A 492 -7.23 23.19 -5.79
C TYR A 492 -6.80 24.66 -5.89
N ALA A 493 -6.35 25.10 -7.07
CA ALA A 493 -5.91 26.47 -7.30
C ALA A 493 -7.04 27.50 -7.08
N GLU A 494 -8.30 27.13 -7.29
CA GLU A 494 -9.49 27.94 -7.01
C GLU A 494 -9.80 27.93 -5.51
N VAL A 495 -9.91 26.74 -4.91
CA VAL A 495 -10.26 26.55 -3.48
C VAL A 495 -9.30 27.33 -2.57
N PHE A 496 -8.00 27.26 -2.85
CA PHE A 496 -6.95 27.87 -2.02
C PHE A 496 -6.47 29.23 -2.53
N GLY A 497 -7.17 29.82 -3.51
CA GLY A 497 -6.91 31.16 -4.03
C GLY A 497 -5.51 31.34 -4.63
N LEU A 498 -4.91 30.27 -5.15
CA LEU A 498 -3.54 30.27 -5.68
C LEU A 498 -3.42 31.23 -6.87
N TRP A 499 -4.42 31.22 -7.75
CA TRP A 499 -4.50 32.12 -8.90
C TRP A 499 -4.29 33.59 -8.49
N LYS A 500 -5.07 34.06 -7.52
CA LYS A 500 -4.99 35.44 -7.03
C LYS A 500 -3.67 35.75 -6.34
N ARG A 501 -3.09 34.78 -5.63
CA ARG A 501 -1.91 34.99 -4.78
C ARG A 501 -0.58 34.93 -5.54
N ALA A 502 -0.47 34.11 -6.58
CA ALA A 502 0.82 33.77 -7.20
C ALA A 502 0.84 33.86 -8.73
N MET A 503 -0.31 33.77 -9.40
CA MET A 503 -0.36 33.56 -10.86
C MET A 503 -1.41 34.43 -11.57
N ALA A 504 -1.80 35.56 -10.97
CA ALA A 504 -2.91 36.37 -11.44
C ALA A 504 -2.82 36.80 -12.92
N PRO A 505 -1.65 37.20 -13.45
CA PRO A 505 -1.52 37.58 -14.86
C PRO A 505 -1.76 36.44 -15.86
N LEU A 506 -1.64 35.18 -15.42
CA LEU A 506 -1.76 34.01 -16.29
C LEU A 506 -3.18 33.46 -16.36
N VAL A 507 -4.06 33.86 -15.44
CA VAL A 507 -5.42 33.31 -15.31
C VAL A 507 -6.25 33.55 -16.57
N VAL A 508 -6.26 34.78 -17.09
CA VAL A 508 -7.04 35.14 -18.27
C VAL A 508 -6.52 34.39 -19.51
N PRO A 509 -5.21 34.45 -19.85
CA PRO A 509 -4.66 33.67 -20.96
C PRO A 509 -4.92 32.16 -20.86
N LEU A 510 -4.80 31.56 -19.68
CA LEU A 510 -5.07 30.14 -19.49
C LEU A 510 -6.55 29.81 -19.70
N ASN A 511 -7.48 30.64 -19.21
CA ASN A 511 -8.91 30.42 -19.39
C ASN A 511 -9.39 30.67 -20.83
N GLU A 512 -8.79 31.61 -21.54
CA GLU A 512 -9.20 31.96 -22.91
C GLU A 512 -8.54 31.10 -23.98
N ILE A 513 -7.40 30.46 -23.69
CA ILE A 513 -6.58 29.75 -24.68
C ILE A 513 -6.38 28.29 -24.30
N TRP A 514 -5.82 28.02 -23.10
CA TRP A 514 -5.46 26.66 -22.72
C TRP A 514 -6.69 25.82 -22.38
N LYS A 515 -7.63 26.36 -21.60
CA LYS A 515 -8.84 25.66 -21.18
C LYS A 515 -9.74 25.23 -22.37
N PRO A 516 -10.01 26.08 -23.38
CA PRO A 516 -10.73 25.64 -24.58
C PRO A 516 -10.08 24.46 -25.29
N TYR A 517 -8.73 24.41 -25.33
CA TYR A 517 -8.02 23.25 -25.86
C TYR A 517 -8.27 21.97 -25.03
N LEU A 518 -8.25 22.07 -23.70
CA LEU A 518 -8.60 20.94 -22.83
C LEU A 518 -10.04 20.45 -23.08
N GLU A 519 -10.95 21.35 -23.45
CA GLU A 519 -12.35 21.09 -23.80
C GLU A 519 -12.54 20.57 -25.25
N GLY A 520 -11.46 20.44 -26.03
CA GLY A 520 -11.47 19.85 -27.37
C GLY A 520 -11.49 20.87 -28.52
N HIS A 521 -11.21 22.14 -28.26
CA HIS A 521 -11.14 23.18 -29.29
C HIS A 521 -9.71 23.38 -29.80
N GLY A 522 -9.51 23.20 -31.12
CA GLY A 522 -8.21 23.36 -31.76
C GLY A 522 -7.21 22.25 -31.41
N THR A 523 -5.94 22.50 -31.68
CA THR A 523 -4.84 21.57 -31.43
C THR A 523 -3.93 22.05 -30.29
N ARG A 524 -3.15 21.12 -29.72
CA ARG A 524 -2.17 21.43 -28.68
C ARG A 524 -1.19 22.51 -29.14
N ASP A 525 -0.65 22.36 -30.35
CA ASP A 525 0.39 23.25 -30.86
C ASP A 525 -0.17 24.65 -31.17
N GLU A 526 -1.44 24.77 -31.59
CA GLU A 526 -2.13 26.06 -31.74
C GLU A 526 -2.35 26.75 -30.38
N ALA A 527 -2.75 25.99 -29.36
CA ALA A 527 -2.96 26.51 -28.02
C ALA A 527 -1.63 26.97 -27.39
N LEU A 528 -0.55 26.17 -27.50
CA LEU A 528 0.77 26.54 -27.02
C LEU A 528 1.31 27.78 -27.74
N ALA A 529 1.18 27.85 -29.06
CA ALA A 529 1.60 29.02 -29.85
C ALA A 529 0.86 30.29 -29.41
N SER A 530 -0.46 30.22 -29.28
CA SER A 530 -1.32 31.34 -28.85
C SER A 530 -1.00 31.78 -27.43
N LEU A 531 -0.83 30.83 -26.51
CA LEU A 531 -0.51 31.10 -25.12
C LEU A 531 0.80 31.88 -25.05
N VAL A 532 1.87 31.33 -25.63
CA VAL A 532 3.18 31.99 -25.68
C VAL A 532 3.08 33.39 -26.30
N ALA A 533 2.36 33.57 -27.42
CA ALA A 533 2.20 34.90 -28.02
C ALA A 533 1.62 35.96 -27.07
N VAL A 534 0.70 35.56 -26.18
CA VAL A 534 -0.03 36.44 -25.25
C VAL A 534 0.72 36.68 -23.93
N VAL A 535 1.35 35.66 -23.33
CA VAL A 535 1.93 35.77 -21.97
C VAL A 535 3.41 36.17 -21.90
N THR A 536 4.16 36.06 -22.99
CA THR A 536 5.58 36.44 -23.04
C THR A 536 5.81 37.94 -22.76
N GLY A 537 6.89 38.27 -22.02
CA GLY A 537 7.41 39.62 -21.85
C GLY A 537 7.97 40.20 -23.16
N GLY A 538 8.37 41.48 -23.15
CA GLY A 538 8.91 42.21 -24.32
C GLY A 538 10.08 41.51 -25.06
N PRO A 539 10.57 42.09 -26.17
CA PRO A 539 11.55 41.43 -27.05
C PRO A 539 12.79 40.93 -26.29
N ARG A 540 13.37 39.81 -26.76
CA ARG A 540 14.60 39.20 -26.23
C ARG A 540 15.69 40.24 -25.98
N ARG A 541 16.33 40.16 -24.81
CA ARG A 541 17.54 40.92 -24.49
C ARG A 541 18.79 40.28 -25.06
#